data_AF-A0A5E4MRV6-F1
#
_entry.id   AF-A0A5E4MRV6-F1
#
_cell.length_a   1.000
_cell.length_b   1.000
_cell.length_c   1.000
_cell.angle_alpha   90.00
_cell.angle_beta   90.00
_cell.angle_gamma   90.00
#
_symmetry.space_group_name_H-M   'P 1'
#
loop_
_entity.id
_entity.type
_entity.pdbx_description
1 polymer ?
#
loop_
_entity_poly.entity_id
_entity_poly.type
_entity_poly.pdbx_seq_one_letter_code
_entity_poly.pdbx_strand_id
1 'polypeptide(L)'
;MHNGNISDEKVKELNEFARNDAQMKFKSVFWKLTNPERTQYILETRGHGSVRSMMSILTAIKDEHREEKERKEAIVVFQELLEDNTVFAFRTLSHSYFRYSRLFEDLFAALGAYKTKYKQHLEAETSDRELSILKNLFSYEASTSPLQMNIPAQGVASSGSDTISDEKIEKLNELASRRSIRNLREALSALTEPERHAYIHIITGEGTTIRRASNLLKAMKEEATLIFQQWLSRDDKKFAFAVLTDIHDYSGLYKVLFAELGAYENEYMQYLQQQNTTVASNILKNCQLYTASTSALPESTTNATPQVDTTARKRARHEEEIPVAHHPAALGNENRPSAKRET
;
A
#
# COMPACT_ATOMS: atom_id res chain seq x y z
N MET A 1 -27.69 -39.47 -14.10
CA MET A 1 -26.37 -38.80 -13.97
C MET A 1 -26.44 -37.53 -14.80
N HIS A 2 -26.57 -36.36 -14.18
CA HIS A 2 -26.55 -35.10 -14.94
C HIS A 2 -25.12 -34.86 -15.42
N ASN A 3 -24.93 -34.75 -16.74
CA ASN A 3 -23.67 -34.30 -17.32
C ASN A 3 -23.35 -32.94 -16.70
N GLY A 4 -22.26 -32.88 -15.93
CA GLY A 4 -21.84 -31.69 -15.18
C GLY A 4 -21.29 -30.57 -16.07
N ASN A 5 -21.81 -30.43 -17.29
CA ASN A 5 -21.35 -29.44 -18.23
C ASN A 5 -22.09 -28.11 -18.07
N ILE A 6 -21.35 -27.01 -18.07
CA ILE A 6 -21.94 -25.67 -18.12
C ILE A 6 -22.63 -25.46 -19.47
N SER A 7 -23.79 -24.80 -19.49
CA SER A 7 -24.49 -24.48 -20.75
C SER A 7 -23.90 -23.26 -21.45
N ASP A 8 -23.97 -23.23 -22.77
CA ASP A 8 -23.46 -22.13 -23.60
C ASP A 8 -24.10 -20.78 -23.22
N GLU A 9 -25.39 -20.76 -22.85
CA GLU A 9 -26.05 -19.54 -22.36
C GLU A 9 -25.39 -19.00 -21.09
N LYS A 10 -25.04 -19.86 -20.13
CA LYS A 10 -24.38 -19.45 -18.89
C LYS A 10 -22.96 -18.96 -19.15
N VAL A 11 -22.23 -19.61 -20.05
CA VAL A 11 -20.89 -19.17 -20.48
C VAL A 11 -20.97 -17.79 -21.13
N LYS A 12 -21.94 -17.57 -22.02
CA LYS A 12 -22.18 -16.29 -22.67
C LYS A 12 -22.51 -15.19 -21.66
N GLU A 13 -23.41 -15.48 -20.72
CA GLU A 13 -23.81 -14.56 -19.66
C GLU A 13 -22.62 -14.16 -18.76
N LEU A 14 -21.82 -15.13 -18.30
CA LEU A 14 -20.64 -14.86 -17.48
C LEU A 14 -19.60 -14.02 -18.24
N ASN A 15 -19.37 -14.32 -19.52
CA ASN A 15 -18.47 -13.54 -20.35
C ASN A 15 -18.98 -12.10 -20.59
N GLU A 16 -20.29 -11.92 -20.74
CA GLU A 16 -20.90 -10.59 -20.86
C GLU A 16 -20.71 -9.78 -19.57
N PHE A 17 -20.94 -10.38 -18.40
CA PHE A 17 -20.70 -9.70 -17.13
C PHE A 17 -19.23 -9.36 -16.90
N ALA A 18 -18.31 -10.26 -17.26
CA ALA A 18 -16.88 -9.99 -17.18
C ALA A 18 -16.44 -8.87 -18.14
N ARG A 19 -17.00 -8.81 -19.35
CA ARG A 19 -16.69 -7.75 -20.32
C ARG A 19 -17.18 -6.37 -19.88
N ASN A 20 -18.34 -6.32 -19.22
CA ASN A 20 -18.99 -5.10 -18.76
C ASN A 20 -18.59 -4.70 -17.33
N ASP A 21 -17.55 -5.32 -16.75
CA ASP A 21 -17.09 -5.08 -15.38
C ASP A 21 -18.19 -5.23 -14.31
N ALA A 22 -19.22 -6.04 -14.61
CA ALA A 22 -20.39 -6.25 -13.75
C ALA A 22 -20.10 -7.32 -12.67
N GLN A 23 -19.06 -7.09 -11.86
CA GLN A 23 -18.48 -8.11 -10.98
C GLN A 23 -19.48 -8.70 -9.97
N MET A 24 -20.43 -7.90 -9.46
CA MET A 24 -21.46 -8.39 -8.54
C MET A 24 -22.42 -9.38 -9.22
N LYS A 25 -22.80 -9.11 -10.48
CA LYS A 25 -23.65 -10.00 -11.28
C LYS A 25 -22.88 -11.26 -11.67
N PHE A 26 -21.64 -11.10 -12.11
CA PHE A 26 -20.72 -12.20 -12.39
C PHE A 26 -20.62 -13.14 -11.20
N LYS A 27 -20.30 -12.62 -10.01
CA LYS A 27 -20.21 -13.40 -8.76
C LYS A 27 -21.51 -14.13 -8.47
N SER A 28 -22.65 -13.46 -8.58
CA SER A 28 -23.96 -14.06 -8.31
C SER A 28 -24.23 -15.27 -9.21
N VAL A 29 -23.90 -15.19 -10.49
CA VAL A 29 -24.10 -16.30 -11.43
C VAL A 29 -23.03 -17.37 -11.25
N PHE A 30 -21.76 -16.99 -11.11
CA PHE A 30 -20.63 -17.91 -10.93
C PHE A 30 -20.81 -18.79 -9.69
N TRP A 31 -21.29 -18.24 -8.57
CA TRP A 31 -21.52 -19.00 -7.34
C TRP A 31 -22.83 -19.82 -7.33
N LYS A 32 -23.71 -19.63 -8.31
CA LYS A 32 -24.88 -20.51 -8.53
C LYS A 32 -24.52 -21.75 -9.36
N LEU A 33 -23.35 -21.77 -9.99
CA LEU A 33 -22.85 -22.94 -10.70
C LEU A 33 -22.45 -24.04 -9.71
N THR A 34 -22.67 -25.29 -10.13
CA THR A 34 -22.10 -26.45 -9.45
C THR A 34 -20.57 -26.46 -9.57
N ASN A 35 -19.87 -27.21 -8.71
CA ASN A 35 -18.41 -27.31 -8.78
C ASN A 35 -17.90 -27.75 -10.16
N PRO A 36 -18.46 -28.81 -10.81
CA PRO A 36 -18.04 -29.21 -12.15
C PRO A 36 -18.23 -28.10 -13.19
N GLU A 37 -19.35 -27.38 -13.16
CA GLU A 37 -19.61 -26.26 -14.08
C GLU A 37 -18.61 -25.11 -13.87
N ARG A 38 -18.24 -24.79 -12.61
CA ARG A 38 -17.21 -23.78 -12.32
C ARG A 38 -15.85 -24.21 -12.85
N THR A 39 -15.44 -25.45 -12.60
CA THR A 39 -14.18 -26.00 -13.10
C THR A 39 -14.14 -25.94 -14.62
N GLN A 40 -15.21 -26.36 -15.30
CA GLN A 40 -15.26 -26.29 -16.76
C GLN A 40 -15.17 -24.84 -17.27
N TYR A 41 -15.91 -23.90 -16.68
CA TYR A 41 -15.83 -22.49 -17.09
C TYR A 41 -14.43 -21.89 -16.90
N ILE A 42 -13.73 -22.27 -15.83
CA ILE A 42 -12.33 -21.90 -15.61
C ILE A 42 -11.47 -22.42 -16.77
N LEU A 43 -11.58 -23.71 -17.11
CA LEU A 43 -10.82 -24.33 -18.20
C LEU A 43 -11.12 -23.69 -19.56
N GLU A 44 -12.40 -23.43 -19.88
CA GLU A 44 -12.78 -22.74 -21.11
C GLU A 44 -12.21 -21.32 -21.16
N THR A 45 -12.24 -20.60 -20.04
CA THR A 45 -11.67 -19.25 -19.96
C THR A 45 -10.15 -19.26 -20.17
N ARG A 46 -9.45 -20.31 -19.70
CA ARG A 46 -8.03 -20.53 -19.99
C ARG A 46 -7.79 -20.74 -21.49
N GLY A 47 -8.59 -21.60 -22.12
CA GLY A 47 -8.48 -21.90 -23.55
C GLY A 47 -8.75 -20.69 -24.46
N HIS A 48 -9.72 -19.85 -24.11
CA HIS A 48 -10.06 -18.66 -24.90
C HIS A 48 -9.17 -17.44 -24.63
N GLY A 49 -8.37 -17.44 -23.54
CA GLY A 49 -7.42 -16.37 -23.25
C GLY A 49 -8.07 -15.01 -22.90
N SER A 50 -9.29 -15.01 -22.33
CA SER A 50 -9.96 -13.77 -21.92
C SER A 50 -9.44 -13.29 -20.57
N VAL A 51 -8.55 -12.30 -20.57
CA VAL A 51 -7.97 -11.72 -19.34
C VAL A 51 -9.05 -11.19 -18.41
N ARG A 52 -10.09 -10.53 -18.95
CA ARG A 52 -11.20 -9.99 -18.15
C ARG A 52 -11.99 -11.10 -17.47
N SER A 53 -12.35 -12.15 -18.21
CA SER A 53 -13.08 -13.30 -17.65
C SER A 53 -12.26 -14.00 -16.56
N MET A 54 -10.96 -14.21 -16.79
CA MET A 54 -10.07 -14.80 -15.79
C MET A 54 -9.95 -13.92 -14.54
N MET A 55 -9.86 -12.60 -14.71
CA MET A 55 -9.85 -11.66 -13.59
C MET A 55 -11.16 -11.67 -12.79
N SER A 56 -12.29 -11.76 -13.46
CA SER A 56 -13.60 -11.89 -12.80
C SER A 56 -13.72 -13.20 -12.02
N ILE A 57 -13.19 -14.31 -12.55
CA ILE A 57 -13.09 -15.60 -11.85
C ILE A 57 -12.23 -15.45 -10.59
N LEU A 58 -10.97 -15.01 -10.72
CA LEU A 58 -10.04 -14.91 -9.60
C LEU A 58 -10.56 -13.96 -8.52
N THR A 59 -11.21 -12.87 -8.90
CA THR A 59 -11.88 -11.94 -7.98
C THR A 59 -13.12 -12.54 -7.33
N ALA A 60 -13.88 -13.36 -8.05
CA ALA A 60 -15.07 -14.03 -7.50
C ALA A 60 -14.70 -15.12 -6.50
N ILE A 61 -13.62 -15.85 -6.76
CA ILE A 61 -13.07 -16.86 -5.86
C ILE A 61 -12.45 -16.20 -4.62
N LYS A 62 -11.73 -15.08 -4.79
CA LYS A 62 -11.02 -14.44 -3.67
C LYS A 62 -11.90 -13.66 -2.67
N ASP A 63 -13.15 -13.35 -3.00
CA ASP A 63 -13.96 -12.26 -2.40
C ASP A 63 -13.67 -11.90 -0.92
N GLU A 64 -13.53 -10.61 -0.62
CA GLU A 64 -12.93 -10.04 0.61
C GLU A 64 -13.60 -10.44 1.93
N HIS A 65 -14.69 -11.19 1.89
CA HIS A 65 -15.49 -11.63 3.03
C HIS A 65 -15.62 -13.15 3.15
N ARG A 66 -14.89 -13.92 2.35
CA ARG A 66 -14.90 -15.39 2.44
C ARG A 66 -13.55 -15.96 2.88
N GLU A 67 -13.64 -17.16 3.44
CA GLU A 67 -12.64 -17.85 4.24
C GLU A 67 -11.28 -18.02 3.54
N GLU A 68 -10.20 -18.15 4.30
CA GLU A 68 -8.82 -18.43 3.84
C GLU A 68 -8.73 -19.57 2.79
N LYS A 69 -9.69 -20.51 2.83
CA LYS A 69 -9.83 -21.59 1.86
C LYS A 69 -10.00 -21.09 0.42
N GLU A 70 -10.84 -20.09 0.19
CA GLU A 70 -11.13 -19.61 -1.17
C GLU A 70 -10.00 -18.71 -1.68
N ARG A 71 -9.33 -17.97 -0.79
CA ARG A 71 -8.07 -17.28 -1.12
C ARG A 71 -7.01 -18.25 -1.65
N LYS A 72 -6.86 -19.43 -1.03
CA LYS A 72 -5.96 -20.48 -1.52
C LYS A 72 -6.39 -21.05 -2.86
N GLU A 73 -7.70 -21.21 -3.09
CA GLU A 73 -8.23 -21.69 -4.37
C GLU A 73 -7.90 -20.74 -5.52
N ALA A 74 -8.03 -19.41 -5.32
CA ALA A 74 -7.63 -18.43 -6.33
C ALA A 74 -6.13 -18.49 -6.67
N ILE A 75 -5.28 -18.75 -5.66
CA ILE A 75 -3.84 -18.93 -5.85
C ILE A 75 -3.56 -20.21 -6.66
N VAL A 76 -4.21 -21.32 -6.34
CA VAL A 76 -4.06 -22.59 -7.09
C VAL A 76 -4.47 -22.42 -8.55
N VAL A 77 -5.62 -21.79 -8.82
CA VAL A 77 -6.09 -21.53 -10.19
C VAL A 77 -5.09 -20.68 -10.97
N PHE A 78 -4.41 -19.73 -10.32
CA PHE A 78 -3.38 -18.90 -10.93
C PHE A 78 -2.05 -19.63 -11.13
N GLN A 79 -1.65 -20.51 -10.20
CA GLN A 79 -0.46 -21.35 -10.35
C GLN A 79 -0.60 -22.32 -11.53
N GLU A 80 -1.75 -22.97 -11.66
CA GLU A 80 -2.06 -23.79 -12.84
C GLU A 80 -2.00 -22.94 -14.13
N LEU A 81 -2.46 -21.69 -14.09
CA LEU A 81 -2.35 -20.78 -15.23
C LEU A 81 -0.91 -20.45 -15.62
N LEU A 82 -0.01 -20.32 -14.63
CA LEU A 82 1.42 -20.07 -14.85
C LEU A 82 2.09 -21.25 -15.55
N GLU A 83 1.68 -22.48 -15.22
CA GLU A 83 2.17 -23.72 -15.81
C GLU A 83 1.62 -23.93 -17.24
N ASP A 84 0.32 -23.68 -17.44
CA ASP A 84 -0.35 -23.88 -18.73
C ASP A 84 0.02 -22.81 -19.76
N ASN A 85 -0.08 -21.53 -19.38
CA ASN A 85 0.12 -20.39 -20.27
C ASN A 85 0.67 -19.18 -19.52
N THR A 86 1.99 -19.19 -19.31
CA THR A 86 2.70 -18.19 -18.53
C THR A 86 2.47 -16.75 -19.00
N VAL A 87 2.42 -16.51 -20.32
CA VAL A 87 2.19 -15.16 -20.88
C VAL A 87 0.78 -14.67 -20.53
N PHE A 88 -0.22 -15.54 -20.65
CA PHE A 88 -1.59 -15.19 -20.29
C PHE A 88 -1.75 -14.96 -18.78
N ALA A 89 -1.07 -15.77 -17.95
CA ALA A 89 -1.01 -15.54 -16.51
C ALA A 89 -0.38 -14.18 -16.17
N PHE A 90 0.72 -13.81 -16.81
CA PHE A 90 1.37 -12.51 -16.59
C PHE A 90 0.50 -11.32 -17.01
N ARG A 91 -0.22 -11.42 -18.13
CA ARG A 91 -1.20 -10.41 -18.54
C ARG A 91 -2.34 -10.29 -17.54
N THR A 92 -2.81 -11.41 -17.00
CA THR A 92 -3.83 -11.46 -15.94
C THR A 92 -3.34 -10.79 -14.66
N LEU A 93 -2.12 -11.11 -14.23
CA LEU A 93 -1.47 -10.49 -13.07
C LEU A 93 -1.30 -8.96 -13.26
N SER A 94 -0.77 -8.53 -14.40
CA SER A 94 -0.63 -7.12 -14.76
C SER A 94 -1.98 -6.40 -14.75
N HIS A 95 -3.03 -7.09 -15.20
CA HIS A 95 -4.37 -6.53 -15.18
C HIS A 95 -4.89 -6.31 -13.75
N SER A 96 -4.60 -7.24 -12.84
CA SER A 96 -5.01 -7.17 -11.43
C SER A 96 -4.36 -6.00 -10.67
N TYR A 97 -3.14 -5.60 -11.04
CA TYR A 97 -2.39 -4.52 -10.36
C TYR A 97 -3.19 -3.22 -10.24
N PHE A 98 -3.91 -2.86 -11.30
CA PHE A 98 -4.61 -1.57 -11.38
C PHE A 98 -6.01 -1.58 -10.78
N ARG A 99 -6.64 -2.75 -10.68
CA ARG A 99 -8.06 -2.86 -10.31
C ARG A 99 -8.32 -3.59 -9.00
N TYR A 100 -7.42 -4.48 -8.59
CA TYR A 100 -7.63 -5.37 -7.46
C TYR A 100 -6.33 -5.52 -6.67
N SER A 101 -5.92 -4.45 -5.97
CA SER A 101 -4.63 -4.37 -5.27
C SER A 101 -4.36 -5.54 -4.34
N ARG A 102 -5.36 -6.00 -3.57
CA ARG A 102 -5.22 -7.18 -2.72
C ARG A 102 -5.05 -8.46 -3.53
N LEU A 103 -5.84 -8.67 -4.58
CA LEU A 103 -5.71 -9.86 -5.45
C LEU A 103 -4.32 -9.89 -6.07
N PHE A 104 -3.87 -8.76 -6.61
CA PHE A 104 -2.51 -8.61 -7.11
C PHE A 104 -1.46 -9.01 -6.09
N GLU A 105 -1.53 -8.50 -4.85
CA GLU A 105 -0.53 -8.81 -3.81
C GLU A 105 -0.41 -10.32 -3.54
N ASP A 106 -1.54 -11.04 -3.49
CA ASP A 106 -1.54 -12.49 -3.29
C ASP A 106 -1.01 -13.26 -4.50
N LEU A 107 -1.44 -12.90 -5.71
CA LEU A 107 -0.98 -13.56 -6.93
C LEU A 107 0.50 -13.27 -7.20
N PHE A 108 0.95 -12.05 -6.91
CA PHE A 108 2.35 -11.66 -7.02
C PHE A 108 3.22 -12.39 -6.01
N ALA A 109 2.77 -12.55 -4.76
CA ALA A 109 3.45 -13.39 -3.77
C ALA A 109 3.53 -14.86 -4.22
N ALA A 110 2.49 -15.36 -4.90
CA ALA A 110 2.44 -16.72 -5.43
C ALA A 110 3.32 -16.97 -6.68
N LEU A 111 3.94 -15.93 -7.27
CA LEU A 111 4.81 -16.09 -8.44
C LEU A 111 5.99 -17.03 -8.18
N GLY A 112 6.56 -17.01 -6.97
CA GLY A 112 7.74 -17.81 -6.62
C GLY A 112 8.85 -17.70 -7.68
N ALA A 113 9.23 -18.84 -8.27
CA ALA A 113 10.26 -18.93 -9.31
C ALA A 113 9.92 -18.20 -10.63
N TYR A 114 8.65 -17.88 -10.89
CA TYR A 114 8.23 -17.14 -12.08
C TYR A 114 8.47 -15.63 -11.97
N LYS A 115 8.88 -15.11 -10.81
CA LYS A 115 9.07 -13.66 -10.58
C LYS A 115 10.08 -13.03 -11.56
N THR A 116 11.20 -13.70 -11.83
CA THR A 116 12.20 -13.23 -12.81
C THR A 116 11.64 -13.22 -14.24
N LYS A 117 10.90 -14.26 -14.63
CA LYS A 117 10.25 -14.34 -15.95
C LYS A 117 9.18 -13.26 -16.11
N TYR A 118 8.44 -12.94 -15.04
CA TYR A 118 7.45 -11.88 -15.04
C TYR A 118 8.11 -10.50 -15.22
N LYS A 119 9.24 -10.25 -14.54
CA LYS A 119 10.03 -9.03 -14.74
C LYS A 119 10.50 -8.91 -16.20
N GLN A 120 11.08 -9.97 -16.77
CA GLN A 120 11.50 -10.00 -18.18
C GLN A 120 10.32 -9.76 -19.14
N HIS A 121 9.15 -10.32 -18.83
CA HIS A 121 7.94 -10.07 -19.61
C HIS A 121 7.53 -8.59 -19.58
N LEU A 122 7.56 -7.95 -18.41
CA LEU A 122 7.28 -6.52 -18.28
C LEU A 122 8.33 -5.64 -18.98
N GLU A 123 9.60 -6.05 -18.98
CA GLU A 123 10.69 -5.36 -19.70
C GLU A 123 10.57 -5.48 -21.22
N ALA A 124 10.01 -6.59 -21.71
CA ALA A 124 9.79 -6.83 -23.14
C ALA A 124 8.53 -6.13 -23.68
N GLU A 125 7.59 -5.76 -22.82
CA GLU A 125 6.38 -5.02 -23.22
C GLU A 125 6.65 -3.51 -23.30
N THR A 126 6.00 -2.85 -24.27
CA THR A 126 6.21 -1.42 -24.56
C THR A 126 5.06 -0.53 -24.09
N SER A 127 4.01 -1.13 -23.55
CA SER A 127 2.85 -0.39 -23.06
C SER A 127 3.18 0.35 -21.76
N ASP A 128 2.78 1.62 -21.68
CA ASP A 128 2.96 2.50 -20.52
C ASP A 128 2.45 1.87 -19.22
N ARG A 129 1.42 1.03 -19.32
CA ARG A 129 0.82 0.30 -18.21
C ARG A 129 1.81 -0.71 -17.61
N GLU A 130 2.41 -1.56 -18.42
CA GLU A 130 3.37 -2.59 -18.02
C GLU A 130 4.70 -1.94 -17.57
N LEU A 131 5.13 -0.87 -18.24
CA LEU A 131 6.26 -0.04 -17.80
C LEU A 131 6.02 0.61 -16.44
N SER A 132 4.78 1.04 -16.14
CA SER A 132 4.41 1.56 -14.81
C SER A 132 4.49 0.48 -13.73
N ILE A 133 4.06 -0.75 -14.03
CA ILE A 133 4.22 -1.89 -13.12
C ILE A 133 5.71 -2.14 -12.87
N LEU A 134 6.52 -2.22 -13.92
CA LEU A 134 7.96 -2.45 -13.81
C LEU A 134 8.64 -1.37 -12.95
N LYS A 135 8.33 -0.09 -13.19
CA LYS A 135 8.86 1.05 -12.43
C LYS A 135 8.49 1.00 -10.95
N ASN A 136 7.24 0.66 -10.65
CA ASN A 136 6.75 0.67 -9.28
C ASN A 136 7.13 -0.59 -8.48
N LEU A 137 7.28 -1.76 -9.14
CA LEU A 137 7.56 -3.04 -8.49
C LEU A 137 9.02 -3.46 -8.54
N PHE A 138 9.77 -3.10 -9.58
CA PHE A 138 11.10 -3.67 -9.86
C PHE A 138 12.22 -2.64 -10.02
N SER A 139 11.94 -1.35 -10.22
CA SER A 139 13.00 -0.32 -10.34
C SER A 139 13.74 0.00 -9.03
N TYR A 140 13.44 -0.67 -7.92
CA TYR A 140 14.28 -0.63 -6.72
C TYR A 140 15.45 -1.61 -6.73
N GLU A 141 15.40 -2.67 -7.56
CA GLU A 141 16.43 -3.72 -7.58
C GLU A 141 17.61 -3.41 -8.54
N ALA A 142 17.50 -2.40 -9.41
CA ALA A 142 18.50 -2.13 -10.46
C ALA A 142 19.56 -1.07 -10.07
N SER A 143 19.43 -0.41 -8.93
CA SER A 143 20.36 0.66 -8.48
C SER A 143 21.39 0.22 -7.44
N THR A 144 21.36 -1.03 -6.96
CA THR A 144 22.36 -1.55 -6.02
C THR A 144 23.41 -2.37 -6.76
N SER A 145 24.43 -1.71 -7.29
CA SER A 145 25.73 -2.39 -7.42
C SER A 145 26.30 -2.61 -6.01
N PRO A 146 26.91 -3.76 -5.72
CA PRO A 146 27.39 -4.08 -4.38
C PRO A 146 28.61 -3.21 -4.06
N LEU A 147 28.45 -2.26 -3.14
CA LEU A 147 29.60 -1.66 -2.47
C LEU A 147 30.19 -2.71 -1.53
N GLN A 148 31.30 -3.31 -1.94
CA GLN A 148 32.24 -3.94 -1.02
C GLN A 148 32.72 -2.87 -0.03
N MET A 149 32.12 -2.82 1.16
CA MET A 149 32.71 -2.08 2.28
C MET A 149 33.76 -2.97 2.95
N ASN A 150 35.02 -2.61 2.72
CA ASN A 150 36.12 -2.98 3.59
C ASN A 150 35.92 -2.29 4.94
N ILE A 151 35.42 -3.01 5.93
CA ILE A 151 35.41 -2.55 7.33
C ILE A 151 36.67 -3.13 8.00
N PRO A 152 37.53 -2.32 8.64
CA PRO A 152 38.61 -2.85 9.47
C PRO A 152 38.01 -3.57 10.66
N ALA A 153 38.39 -4.82 10.86
CA ALA A 153 38.04 -5.59 12.04
C ALA A 153 38.58 -4.88 13.30
N GLN A 154 37.68 -4.30 14.10
CA GLN A 154 37.95 -4.09 15.52
C GLN A 154 36.93 -4.91 16.30
N GLY A 155 37.48 -5.90 16.99
CA GLY A 155 36.74 -6.97 17.63
C GLY A 155 35.91 -6.49 18.80
N VAL A 156 34.73 -7.08 18.92
CA VAL A 156 34.11 -7.37 20.20
C VAL A 156 33.51 -8.75 20.07
N ALA A 157 34.11 -9.73 20.74
CA ALA A 157 33.41 -10.94 21.10
C ALA A 157 32.41 -10.56 22.21
N SER A 158 31.11 -10.73 21.97
CA SER A 158 30.13 -10.84 23.04
C SER A 158 29.03 -11.80 22.61
N SER A 159 28.71 -12.68 23.55
CA SER A 159 27.86 -13.85 23.46
C SER A 159 26.37 -13.52 23.54
N GLY A 160 25.59 -14.00 22.56
CA GLY A 160 24.19 -14.42 22.70
C GLY A 160 23.13 -13.33 22.95
N SER A 161 22.20 -13.17 21.98
CA SER A 161 20.87 -12.53 22.09
C SER A 161 20.63 -11.14 21.45
N ASP A 162 21.43 -10.70 20.48
CA ASP A 162 21.17 -9.43 19.74
C ASP A 162 20.46 -9.62 18.39
N THR A 163 20.05 -10.84 18.05
CA THR A 163 19.49 -11.16 16.73
C THR A 163 17.99 -11.39 16.82
N ILE A 164 17.21 -10.54 16.15
CA ILE A 164 15.79 -10.84 15.88
C ILE A 164 15.70 -12.13 15.06
N SER A 165 14.77 -13.02 15.42
CA SER A 165 14.62 -14.31 14.73
C SER A 165 14.01 -14.15 13.33
N ASP A 166 14.36 -15.04 12.41
CA ASP A 166 13.81 -15.08 11.04
C ASP A 166 12.28 -15.17 11.03
N GLU A 167 11.70 -15.94 11.96
CA GLU A 167 10.24 -16.05 12.13
C GLU A 167 9.60 -14.70 12.49
N LYS A 168 10.23 -13.94 13.39
CA LYS A 168 9.77 -12.58 13.75
C LYS A 168 9.90 -11.64 12.55
N ILE A 169 11.01 -11.71 11.81
CA ILE A 169 11.23 -10.91 10.59
C ILE A 169 10.15 -11.21 9.54
N GLU A 170 9.88 -12.49 9.27
CA GLU A 170 8.89 -12.91 8.27
C GLU A 170 7.49 -12.43 8.63
N LYS A 171 7.09 -12.59 9.90
CA LYS A 171 5.80 -12.10 10.41
C LYS A 171 5.69 -10.58 10.30
N LEU A 172 6.73 -9.83 10.66
CA LEU A 172 6.72 -8.38 10.54
C LEU A 172 6.67 -7.93 9.07
N ASN A 173 7.37 -8.63 8.17
CA ASN A 173 7.33 -8.38 6.72
C ASN A 173 5.93 -8.65 6.14
N GLU A 174 5.27 -9.71 6.56
CA GLU A 174 3.89 -10.02 6.18
C GLU A 174 2.94 -8.90 6.64
N LEU A 175 3.03 -8.49 7.91
CA LEU A 175 2.22 -7.41 8.48
C LEU A 175 2.47 -6.06 7.79
N ALA A 176 3.73 -5.75 7.50
CA ALA A 176 4.13 -4.54 6.77
C ALA A 176 3.68 -4.56 5.31
N SER A 177 3.47 -5.74 4.72
CA SER A 177 2.96 -5.85 3.36
C SER A 177 1.43 -5.66 3.30
N ARG A 178 0.67 -6.14 4.30
CA ARG A 178 -0.81 -6.24 4.28
C ARG A 178 -1.61 -4.99 4.66
N ARG A 179 -1.02 -3.78 4.64
CA ARG A 179 -1.62 -2.52 5.14
C ARG A 179 -2.19 -2.60 6.57
N SER A 180 -1.83 -3.61 7.36
CA SER A 180 -2.35 -3.81 8.71
C SER A 180 -1.53 -3.02 9.73
N ILE A 181 -1.56 -1.68 9.61
CA ILE A 181 -0.72 -0.77 10.41
C ILE A 181 -0.91 -0.97 11.91
N ARG A 182 -2.14 -1.26 12.35
CA ARG A 182 -2.43 -1.54 13.77
C ARG A 182 -1.69 -2.80 14.25
N ASN A 183 -1.88 -3.93 13.58
CA ASN A 183 -1.22 -5.18 13.98
C ASN A 183 0.30 -5.11 13.83
N LEU A 184 0.80 -4.39 12.82
CA LEU A 184 2.23 -4.12 12.69
C LEU A 184 2.75 -3.33 13.88
N ARG A 185 2.04 -2.27 14.30
CA ARG A 185 2.40 -1.48 15.49
C ARG A 185 2.40 -2.33 16.76
N GLU A 186 1.35 -3.14 16.96
CA GLU A 186 1.26 -4.07 18.09
C GLU A 186 2.44 -5.06 18.09
N ALA A 187 2.76 -5.65 16.93
CA ALA A 187 3.89 -6.57 16.80
C ALA A 187 5.25 -5.89 17.06
N LEU A 188 5.46 -4.67 16.56
CA LEU A 188 6.67 -3.89 16.81
C LEU A 188 6.81 -3.48 18.27
N SER A 189 5.71 -3.16 18.95
CA SER A 189 5.72 -2.83 20.38
C SER A 189 6.01 -4.03 21.29
N ALA A 190 5.86 -5.25 20.76
CA ALA A 190 6.19 -6.48 21.46
C ALA A 190 7.66 -6.90 21.28
N LEU A 191 8.42 -6.23 20.41
CA LEU A 191 9.86 -6.46 20.26
C LEU A 191 10.64 -5.78 21.37
N THR A 192 11.80 -6.35 21.72
CA THR A 192 12.79 -5.63 22.54
C THR A 192 13.40 -4.47 21.74
N GLU A 193 14.00 -3.49 22.42
CA GLU A 193 14.70 -2.38 21.77
C GLU A 193 15.76 -2.85 20.75
N PRO A 194 16.65 -3.82 21.06
CA PRO A 194 17.61 -4.35 20.10
C PRO A 194 16.95 -5.03 18.90
N GLU A 195 15.90 -5.83 19.11
CA GLU A 195 15.17 -6.49 18.03
C GLU A 195 14.50 -5.49 17.08
N ARG A 196 13.93 -4.41 17.64
CA ARG A 196 13.31 -3.34 16.85
C ARG A 196 14.35 -2.60 16.00
N HIS A 197 15.50 -2.27 16.59
CA HIS A 197 16.61 -1.66 15.85
C HIS A 197 17.15 -2.57 14.75
N ALA A 198 17.33 -3.86 15.03
CA ALA A 198 17.76 -4.84 14.04
C ALA A 198 16.75 -4.93 12.88
N TYR A 199 15.45 -4.94 13.18
CA TYR A 199 14.41 -4.97 12.15
C TYR A 199 14.39 -3.70 11.29
N ILE A 200 14.57 -2.51 11.88
CA ILE A 200 14.70 -1.25 11.14
C ILE A 200 15.90 -1.32 10.19
N HIS A 201 17.03 -1.91 10.60
CA HIS A 201 18.15 -2.10 9.69
C HIS A 201 17.79 -3.05 8.53
N ILE A 202 17.14 -4.19 8.81
CA ILE A 202 16.76 -5.20 7.80
C ILE A 202 15.79 -4.62 6.76
N ILE A 203 14.73 -3.93 7.20
CA ILE A 203 13.72 -3.34 6.31
C ILE A 203 14.24 -2.15 5.49
N THR A 204 15.51 -1.81 5.66
CA THR A 204 16.17 -0.75 4.90
C THR A 204 17.31 -1.29 4.06
N GLY A 205 17.52 -2.61 4.10
CA GLY A 205 18.44 -3.35 3.26
C GLY A 205 17.77 -3.86 1.97
N GLU A 206 18.53 -4.67 1.25
CA GLU A 206 18.19 -5.19 -0.06
C GLU A 206 16.93 -6.07 -0.02
N GLY A 207 16.03 -5.93 -1.02
CA GLY A 207 14.79 -6.70 -1.11
C GLY A 207 13.58 -6.13 -0.33
N THR A 208 13.72 -4.98 0.32
CA THR A 208 12.57 -4.30 0.93
C THR A 208 11.78 -3.48 -0.09
N THR A 209 10.46 -3.71 -0.13
CA THR A 209 9.54 -2.89 -0.93
C THR A 209 9.28 -1.53 -0.27
N ILE A 210 9.12 -0.48 -1.09
CA ILE A 210 8.72 0.86 -0.63
C ILE A 210 7.46 0.86 0.22
N ARG A 211 6.50 0.01 -0.12
CA ARG A 211 5.26 -0.14 0.66
C ARG A 211 5.50 -0.63 2.09
N ARG A 212 6.40 -1.60 2.28
CA ARG A 212 6.77 -2.11 3.62
C ARG A 212 7.43 -1.00 4.45
N ALA A 213 8.40 -0.30 3.88
CA ALA A 213 9.06 0.82 4.54
C ALA A 213 8.08 1.96 4.88
N SER A 214 7.16 2.29 3.98
CA SER A 214 6.11 3.28 4.22
C SER A 214 5.15 2.86 5.33
N ASN A 215 4.79 1.58 5.38
CA ASN A 215 3.94 1.02 6.43
C ASN A 215 4.65 0.93 7.78
N LEU A 216 5.97 0.70 7.80
CA LEU A 216 6.79 0.81 8.99
C LEU A 216 6.71 2.23 9.57
N LEU A 217 6.95 3.27 8.77
CA LEU A 217 6.87 4.66 9.24
C LEU A 217 5.46 5.02 9.76
N LYS A 218 4.40 4.50 9.12
CA LYS A 218 3.00 4.67 9.60
C LYS A 218 2.76 3.96 10.94
N ALA A 219 3.37 2.79 11.15
CA ALA A 219 3.27 2.06 12.40
C ALA A 219 4.07 2.74 13.51
N MET A 220 5.28 3.20 13.20
CA MET A 220 6.26 3.80 14.10
C MET A 220 6.23 5.33 14.06
N LYS A 221 5.03 5.93 14.11
CA LYS A 221 4.81 7.36 13.88
C LYS A 221 5.71 8.27 14.74
N GLU A 222 6.03 7.86 15.96
CA GLU A 222 6.86 8.62 16.91
C GLU A 222 8.35 8.59 16.57
N GLU A 223 8.83 7.49 15.98
CA GLU A 223 10.23 7.29 15.57
C GLU A 223 10.43 7.58 14.07
N ALA A 224 9.35 7.87 13.34
CA ALA A 224 9.36 7.96 11.89
C ALA A 224 10.31 9.04 11.36
N THR A 225 10.44 10.18 12.05
CA THR A 225 11.37 11.26 11.67
C THR A 225 12.82 10.81 11.78
N LEU A 226 13.19 10.16 12.89
CA LEU A 226 14.55 9.64 13.11
C LEU A 226 14.91 8.59 12.07
N ILE A 227 14.00 7.64 11.81
CA ILE A 227 14.20 6.59 10.80
C ILE A 227 14.34 7.22 9.39
N PHE A 228 13.49 8.20 9.07
CA PHE A 228 13.53 8.87 7.78
C PHE A 228 14.81 9.69 7.57
N GLN A 229 15.28 10.41 8.60
CA GLN A 229 16.54 11.15 8.59
C GLN A 229 17.75 10.21 8.37
N GLN A 230 17.74 9.03 8.97
CA GLN A 230 18.76 8.01 8.71
C GLN A 230 18.78 7.58 7.23
N TRP A 231 17.62 7.53 6.57
CA TRP A 231 17.54 7.20 5.14
C TRP A 231 17.97 8.36 4.24
N LEU A 232 17.66 9.60 4.64
CA LEU A 232 18.14 10.80 3.94
C LEU A 232 19.65 10.99 4.05
N SER A 233 20.27 10.48 5.11
CA SER A 233 21.72 10.54 5.34
C SER A 233 22.51 9.55 4.47
N ARG A 234 21.83 8.74 3.65
CA ARG A 234 22.47 7.83 2.68
C ARG A 234 22.94 8.60 1.45
N ASP A 235 23.95 8.05 0.78
CA ASP A 235 24.47 8.60 -0.48
C ASP A 235 23.36 8.67 -1.55
N ASP A 236 22.60 7.58 -1.71
CA ASP A 236 21.41 7.55 -2.56
C ASP A 236 20.13 7.76 -1.74
N LYS A 237 19.53 8.94 -1.91
CA LYS A 237 18.29 9.37 -1.24
C LYS A 237 17.03 8.87 -1.93
N LYS A 238 17.14 8.24 -3.10
CA LYS A 238 15.97 7.76 -3.86
C LYS A 238 15.06 6.92 -2.99
N PHE A 239 15.61 6.00 -2.18
CA PHE A 239 14.84 5.19 -1.22
C PHE A 239 13.95 6.04 -0.31
N ALA A 240 14.53 7.03 0.36
CA ALA A 240 13.77 7.94 1.22
C ALA A 240 12.70 8.69 0.40
N PHE A 241 13.04 9.21 -0.76
CA PHE A 241 12.11 9.94 -1.63
C PHE A 241 10.93 9.08 -2.12
N ALA A 242 11.18 7.82 -2.51
CA ALA A 242 10.11 6.91 -2.92
C ALA A 242 9.20 6.54 -1.76
N VAL A 243 9.76 6.30 -0.56
CA VAL A 243 8.96 6.05 0.65
C VAL A 243 8.09 7.28 0.98
N LEU A 244 8.66 8.48 0.94
CA LEU A 244 7.88 9.69 1.15
C LEU A 244 6.74 9.83 0.13
N THR A 245 6.97 9.43 -1.13
CA THR A 245 5.99 9.47 -2.22
C THR A 245 4.86 8.43 -2.08
N ASP A 246 5.14 7.24 -1.52
CA ASP A 246 4.09 6.23 -1.23
C ASP A 246 3.25 6.59 0.01
N ILE A 247 3.75 7.48 0.87
CA ILE A 247 2.97 8.07 1.95
C ILE A 247 2.10 9.18 1.36
N HIS A 248 0.77 9.01 1.47
CA HIS A 248 -0.19 9.97 0.93
C HIS A 248 0.08 11.40 1.45
N ASP A 249 0.19 12.35 0.52
CA ASP A 249 0.48 13.77 0.74
C ASP A 249 -0.48 14.50 1.69
N TYR A 250 -1.75 14.11 1.76
CA TYR A 250 -2.70 14.65 2.73
C TYR A 250 -2.53 14.09 4.15
N SER A 251 -1.66 13.09 4.35
CA SER A 251 -1.44 12.53 5.68
C SER A 251 -0.61 13.48 6.55
N GLY A 252 -0.96 13.56 7.84
CA GLY A 252 -0.15 14.33 8.79
C GLY A 252 1.29 13.80 8.91
N LEU A 253 1.51 12.52 8.64
CA LEU A 253 2.86 11.93 8.58
C LEU A 253 3.66 12.47 7.40
N TYR A 254 3.07 12.57 6.21
CA TYR A 254 3.74 13.15 5.05
C TYR A 254 4.25 14.56 5.35
N LYS A 255 3.41 15.42 5.92
CA LYS A 255 3.80 16.80 6.25
C LYS A 255 4.98 16.86 7.21
N VAL A 256 4.98 15.98 8.21
CA VAL A 256 6.08 15.88 9.18
C VAL A 256 7.37 15.44 8.46
N LEU A 257 7.32 14.36 7.68
CA LEU A 257 8.51 13.86 6.98
C LEU A 257 8.99 14.79 5.86
N PHE A 258 8.08 15.50 5.20
CA PHE A 258 8.41 16.50 4.20
C PHE A 258 9.19 17.67 4.83
N ALA A 259 8.82 18.11 6.04
CA ALA A 259 9.56 19.14 6.77
C ALA A 259 10.99 18.68 7.13
N GLU A 260 11.23 17.38 7.29
CA GLU A 260 12.56 16.81 7.55
C GLU A 260 13.47 16.78 6.30
N LEU A 261 12.95 17.08 5.10
CA LEU A 261 13.78 17.15 3.90
C LEU A 261 14.86 18.24 4.01
N GLY A 262 14.52 19.39 4.61
CA GLY A 262 15.45 20.51 4.80
C GLY A 262 16.20 20.87 3.51
N ALA A 263 17.52 20.73 3.53
CA ALA A 263 18.38 21.00 2.37
C ALA A 263 18.12 20.11 1.14
N TYR A 264 17.49 18.94 1.34
CA TYR A 264 17.20 17.97 0.29
C TYR A 264 15.84 18.19 -0.40
N GLU A 265 15.11 19.24 -0.03
CA GLU A 265 13.79 19.53 -0.60
C GLU A 265 13.86 19.71 -2.12
N ASN A 266 14.83 20.47 -2.62
CA ASN A 266 15.01 20.68 -4.06
C ASN A 266 15.34 19.37 -4.80
N GLU A 267 16.15 18.49 -4.21
CA GLU A 267 16.46 17.17 -4.77
C GLU A 267 15.21 16.29 -4.84
N TYR A 268 14.35 16.34 -3.81
CA TYR A 268 13.08 15.62 -3.81
C TYR A 268 12.12 16.14 -4.89
N MET A 269 12.05 17.46 -5.09
CA MET A 269 11.22 18.06 -6.14
C MET A 269 11.70 17.66 -7.54
N GLN A 270 13.02 17.64 -7.76
CA GLN A 270 13.61 17.11 -9.01
C GLN A 270 13.31 15.62 -9.19
N TYR A 271 13.41 14.83 -8.12
CA TYR A 271 13.03 13.42 -8.14
C TYR A 271 11.57 13.23 -8.59
N LEU A 272 10.63 14.00 -8.05
CA LEU A 272 9.21 13.95 -8.44
C LEU A 272 8.99 14.31 -9.92
N GLN A 273 9.69 15.33 -10.42
CA GLN A 273 9.63 15.72 -11.83
C GLN A 273 10.08 14.57 -12.76
N GLN A 274 11.10 13.81 -12.36
CA GLN A 274 11.63 12.70 -13.15
C GLN A 274 10.72 11.46 -13.16
N GLN A 275 9.83 11.29 -12.17
CA GLN A 275 8.97 10.10 -12.09
C GLN A 275 7.89 10.06 -13.19
N ASN A 276 7.47 11.22 -13.71
CA ASN A 276 6.45 11.35 -14.77
C ASN A 276 5.16 10.51 -14.51
N THR A 277 4.66 10.53 -13.27
CA THR A 277 3.40 9.87 -12.87
C THR A 277 2.39 10.89 -12.37
N THR A 278 1.09 10.60 -12.52
CA THR A 278 0.00 11.46 -11.99
C THR A 278 0.15 11.71 -10.48
N VAL A 279 0.59 10.69 -9.73
CA VAL A 279 0.83 10.80 -8.29
C VAL A 279 1.95 11.80 -8.01
N ALA A 280 3.09 11.66 -8.68
CA ALA A 280 4.21 12.59 -8.51
C ALA A 280 3.85 14.02 -8.94
N SER A 281 3.09 14.20 -10.02
CA SER A 281 2.61 15.53 -10.45
C SER A 281 1.69 16.19 -9.43
N ASN A 282 0.78 15.43 -8.82
CA ASN A 282 -0.12 15.94 -7.78
C ASN A 282 0.66 16.33 -6.51
N ILE A 283 1.60 15.47 -6.09
CA ILE A 283 2.47 15.75 -4.95
C ILE A 283 3.30 17.00 -5.22
N LEU A 284 3.94 17.11 -6.39
CA LEU A 284 4.75 18.25 -6.79
C LEU A 284 3.94 19.55 -6.74
N LYS A 285 2.71 19.54 -7.27
CA LYS A 285 1.79 20.69 -7.22
C LYS A 285 1.47 21.08 -5.77
N ASN A 286 1.22 20.11 -4.91
CA ASN A 286 0.94 20.35 -3.49
C ASN A 286 2.18 20.88 -2.75
N CYS A 287 3.37 20.36 -3.02
CA CYS A 287 4.63 20.87 -2.48
C CYS A 287 4.90 22.32 -2.90
N GLN A 288 4.63 22.67 -4.16
CA GLN A 288 4.76 24.05 -4.65
C GLN A 288 3.79 25.02 -3.94
N LEU A 289 2.58 24.56 -3.58
CA LEU A 289 1.65 25.35 -2.77
C LEU A 289 2.16 25.51 -1.33
N TYR A 290 2.80 24.48 -0.77
CA TYR A 290 3.42 24.54 0.56
C TYR A 290 4.57 25.55 0.62
N THR A 291 5.48 25.53 -0.36
CA THR A 291 6.61 26.47 -0.44
C THR A 291 6.19 27.91 -0.74
N ALA A 292 5.20 28.10 -1.61
CA ALA A 292 4.63 29.43 -1.86
C ALA A 292 4.01 30.04 -0.58
N SER A 293 3.38 29.21 0.25
CA SER A 293 2.73 29.66 1.50
C SER A 293 3.73 29.99 2.62
N THR A 294 4.91 29.35 2.64
CA THR A 294 5.98 29.64 3.63
C THR A 294 6.89 30.79 3.19
N SER A 295 7.02 31.07 1.90
CA SER A 295 7.80 32.21 1.38
C SER A 295 7.05 33.56 1.41
N ALA A 296 5.75 33.57 1.68
CA ALA A 296 4.90 34.76 1.66
C ALA A 296 4.76 35.48 3.03
N LEU A 297 5.70 35.27 3.96
CA LEU A 297 5.82 36.10 5.16
C LEU A 297 6.76 37.28 4.86
N PRO A 298 6.34 38.53 5.11
CA PRO A 298 7.18 39.68 4.82
C PRO A 298 8.41 39.66 5.73
N GLU A 299 9.59 39.69 5.11
CA GLU A 299 10.83 40.06 5.76
C GLU A 299 10.65 41.44 6.40
N SER A 300 10.47 41.47 7.72
CA SER A 300 10.68 42.67 8.51
C SER A 300 12.11 42.63 9.03
N THR A 301 13.00 43.29 8.30
CA THR A 301 14.29 43.75 8.79
C THR A 301 14.10 44.57 10.06
N THR A 302 14.72 44.19 11.18
CA THR A 302 15.79 44.99 11.82
C THR A 302 16.35 44.31 13.06
N ASN A 303 17.67 44.46 13.20
CA ASN A 303 18.55 43.96 14.24
C ASN A 303 18.12 44.31 15.68
N ALA A 304 18.21 43.33 16.59
CA ALA A 304 18.89 43.45 17.88
C ALA A 304 18.92 42.08 18.60
N THR A 305 20.12 41.58 18.91
CA THR A 305 20.38 40.56 19.95
C THR A 305 19.81 41.05 21.28
N PRO A 306 19.21 40.19 22.15
CA PRO A 306 20.05 39.41 23.07
C PRO A 306 19.49 38.03 23.51
N GLN A 307 20.43 37.22 23.99
CA GLN A 307 20.38 36.23 25.08
C GLN A 307 19.33 35.10 25.12
N VAL A 308 19.92 33.91 25.12
CA VAL A 308 19.56 32.66 25.80
C VAL A 308 18.67 32.89 27.04
N ASP A 309 17.46 32.32 27.03
CA ASP A 309 16.95 31.65 28.22
C ASP A 309 16.01 30.49 27.85
N THR A 310 16.33 29.34 28.42
CA THR A 310 15.63 28.06 28.28
C THR A 310 14.54 27.96 29.33
N THR A 311 13.26 28.08 28.98
CA THR A 311 12.17 27.36 29.70
C THR A 311 10.79 27.51 29.04
N ALA A 312 9.96 26.50 29.29
CA ALA A 312 8.49 26.55 29.36
C ALA A 312 7.65 26.34 28.08
N ARG A 313 7.57 25.04 27.76
CA ARG A 313 6.43 24.33 27.14
C ARG A 313 5.18 24.41 28.06
N LYS A 314 4.08 25.09 27.68
CA LYS A 314 2.65 24.69 27.93
C LYS A 314 1.60 25.77 27.60
N ARG A 315 0.65 25.39 26.73
CA ARG A 315 -0.83 25.57 26.72
C ARG A 315 -1.47 26.97 26.95
N ALA A 316 -2.28 27.38 25.97
CA ALA A 316 -3.71 27.78 26.02
C ALA A 316 -4.13 28.07 24.55
N ARG A 317 -5.17 27.52 23.88
CA ARG A 317 -6.62 27.42 24.12
C ARG A 317 -7.29 28.72 24.59
N HIS A 318 -7.84 29.46 23.62
CA HIS A 318 -8.96 30.41 23.70
C HIS A 318 -9.73 30.19 22.38
N GLU A 319 -10.97 29.68 22.33
CA GLU A 319 -12.26 30.26 22.75
C GLU A 319 -12.52 31.62 22.13
N GLU A 320 -13.26 31.61 21.01
CA GLU A 320 -13.99 32.76 20.47
C GLU A 320 -15.48 32.59 20.81
N GLU A 321 -15.99 33.54 21.59
CA GLU A 321 -17.40 33.76 21.92
C GLU A 321 -18.13 34.43 20.75
N ILE A 322 -19.39 34.06 20.50
CA ILE A 322 -20.36 34.85 19.72
C ILE A 322 -21.62 35.03 20.59
N PRO A 323 -22.20 36.23 20.71
CA PRO A 323 -23.14 36.56 21.78
C PRO A 323 -24.59 36.14 21.51
N VAL A 324 -25.30 35.93 22.62
CA VAL A 324 -26.73 35.61 22.74
C VAL A 324 -27.58 36.86 22.55
N ALA A 325 -28.69 36.74 21.80
CA ALA A 325 -29.81 37.67 21.85
C ALA A 325 -31.04 36.98 22.48
N HIS A 326 -31.67 37.71 23.40
CA HIS A 326 -32.82 37.33 24.22
C HIS A 326 -34.13 37.07 23.43
N HIS A 327 -34.81 35.95 23.78
CA HIS A 327 -36.22 35.74 24.19
C HIS A 327 -37.38 36.65 23.67
N PRO A 328 -38.66 36.17 23.61
CA PRO A 328 -39.30 35.37 24.67
C PRO A 328 -40.26 34.24 24.25
N ALA A 329 -40.75 33.57 25.30
CA ALA A 329 -41.56 32.36 25.38
C ALA A 329 -43.08 32.54 25.24
N ALA A 330 -43.79 31.46 24.92
CA ALA A 330 -45.12 31.06 25.44
C ALA A 330 -45.42 29.64 24.90
N LEU A 331 -45.43 28.59 25.73
CA LEU A 331 -46.53 28.05 26.57
C LEU A 331 -47.51 27.11 25.83
N GLY A 332 -47.74 25.95 26.45
CA GLY A 332 -48.94 25.10 26.30
C GLY A 332 -48.67 23.75 25.61
N ASN A 333 -48.50 22.67 26.37
CA ASN A 333 -49.55 21.67 26.70
C ASN A 333 -50.06 20.90 25.47
N GLU A 334 -50.28 19.59 25.45
CA GLU A 334 -50.23 18.48 26.40
C GLU A 334 -50.58 17.22 25.55
N ASN A 335 -50.41 16.03 26.13
CA ASN A 335 -51.14 14.79 25.78
C ASN A 335 -50.67 13.90 24.60
N ARG A 336 -49.81 12.94 24.98
CA ARG A 336 -49.95 11.47 24.74
C ARG A 336 -51.37 10.98 25.16
N PRO A 337 -51.90 9.76 24.83
CA PRO A 337 -51.20 8.57 24.32
C PRO A 337 -51.96 7.57 23.38
N SER A 338 -51.21 6.58 22.90
CA SER A 338 -51.50 5.13 22.75
C SER A 338 -52.74 4.57 22.01
N ALA A 339 -52.47 3.68 21.03
CA ALA A 339 -53.03 2.32 20.86
C ALA A 339 -52.36 1.72 19.58
N LYS A 340 -51.67 0.57 19.52
CA LYS A 340 -52.03 -0.85 19.77
C LYS A 340 -53.40 -1.29 19.23
N ARG A 341 -53.38 -2.01 18.09
CA ARG A 341 -54.00 -3.35 17.86
C ARG A 341 -53.81 -3.77 16.39
N GLU A 342 -53.14 -4.89 16.16
CA GLU A 342 -53.70 -6.21 15.80
C GLU A 342 -54.26 -6.27 14.37
N THR A 343 -53.52 -6.92 13.46
CA THR A 343 -53.86 -8.24 12.91
C THR A 343 -52.65 -8.84 12.20
#